data_AF-A0A523J2I2-F1
#
_entry.id   AF-A0A523J2I2-F1
#
_cell.length_a   1.000
_cell.length_b   1.000
_cell.length_c   1.000
_cell.angle_alpha   90.00
_cell.angle_beta   90.00
_cell.angle_gamma   90.00
#
_symmetry.space_group_name_H-M   'P 1'
#
loop_
_entity.id
_entity.type
_entity.pdbx_description
1 polymer ?
#
loop_
_entity_poly.entity_id
_entity_poly.type
_entity_poly.pdbx_seq_one_letter_code
_entity_poly.pdbx_strand_id
1 'polypeptide(L)' 'MDRLSMHGPWTKQILEIIAQNPHTAASKLAPLQGSETRPFKADIRKLQKLGLTVSYEVEYALTQLGKACHVL' A
#
# COMPACT_ATOMS: atom_id res chain seq x y z
N MET A 1 -3.42 -1.59 -12.16
CA MET A 1 -4.38 -1.69 -11.04
C MET A 1 -4.95 -3.10 -11.04
N ASP A 2 -5.32 -3.65 -9.87
CA ASP A 2 -5.68 -5.07 -9.59
C ASP A 2 -5.98 -6.00 -10.78
N ARG A 3 -6.89 -5.60 -11.69
CA ARG A 3 -7.23 -6.35 -12.92
C ARG A 3 -6.03 -6.70 -13.83
N LEU A 4 -4.95 -5.93 -13.78
CA LEU A 4 -3.71 -6.12 -14.55
C LEU A 4 -2.58 -6.74 -13.71
N SER A 5 -2.84 -7.09 -12.45
CA SER A 5 -1.83 -7.71 -11.57
C SER A 5 -1.85 -9.21 -11.70
N MET A 6 -0.67 -9.82 -11.78
CA MET A 6 -0.50 -11.28 -11.74
C MET A 6 -0.63 -11.87 -10.32
N HIS A 7 -0.74 -11.03 -9.29
CA HIS A 7 -0.63 -11.42 -7.88
C HIS A 7 -1.96 -11.25 -7.10
N GLY A 8 -3.10 -11.16 -7.79
CA GLY A 8 -4.41 -11.00 -7.16
C GLY A 8 -4.75 -9.54 -6.76
N PRO A 9 -5.87 -9.33 -6.04
CA PRO A 9 -6.36 -8.00 -5.64
C PRO A 9 -5.52 -7.42 -4.49
N TRP A 10 -4.40 -6.79 -4.84
CA TRP A 10 -3.43 -6.25 -3.90
C TRP A 10 -3.80 -4.87 -3.36
N THR A 11 -4.59 -4.07 -4.10
CA THR A 11 -4.85 -2.66 -3.74
C THR A 11 -5.53 -2.53 -2.38
N LYS A 12 -6.65 -3.23 -2.17
CA LYS A 12 -7.39 -3.19 -0.89
C LYS A 12 -6.54 -3.66 0.28
N GLN A 13 -5.79 -4.75 0.08
CA GLN A 13 -4.95 -5.34 1.12
C GLN A 13 -3.79 -4.41 1.53
N ILE A 14 -3.13 -3.73 0.58
CA ILE A 14 -2.07 -2.76 0.90
C ILE A 14 -2.65 -1.55 1.65
N LEU A 15 -3.80 -1.03 1.23
CA LEU A 15 -4.43 0.10 1.92
C LEU A 15 -4.77 -0.27 3.37
N GLU A 16 -5.29 -1.47 3.60
CA GLU A 16 -5.61 -1.99 4.93
C GLU A 16 -4.36 -2.18 5.80
N ILE A 17 -3.29 -2.79 5.26
CA ILE A 17 -2.03 -2.96 5.98
C ILE A 17 -1.44 -1.61 6.40
N ILE A 18 -1.47 -0.60 5.51
CA ILE A 18 -0.97 0.76 5.82
C ILE A 18 -1.87 1.45 6.85
N ALA A 19 -3.19 1.27 6.78
CA ALA A 19 -4.13 1.84 7.75
C ALA A 19 -3.92 1.27 9.16
N GLN A 20 -3.69 -0.03 9.26
CA GLN A 20 -3.46 -0.72 10.54
C GLN A 20 -2.04 -0.50 11.09
N ASN A 21 -1.08 -0.19 10.21
CA ASN A 21 0.32 0.01 10.56
C ASN A 21 0.82 1.36 10.01
N PRO A 22 0.25 2.49 10.45
CA PRO A 22 0.72 3.80 10.04
C PRO A 22 2.19 3.96 10.44
N HIS A 23 2.94 4.81 9.75
CA HIS A 23 4.31 5.12 10.14
C HIS A 23 5.24 3.88 10.14
N THR A 24 4.97 2.92 9.25
CA THR A 24 5.73 1.66 9.22
C THR A 24 6.46 1.47 7.88
N ALA A 25 7.72 1.03 7.97
CA ALA A 25 8.58 0.82 6.82
C ALA A 25 8.13 -0.34 5.93
N ALA A 26 8.37 -0.23 4.61
CA ALA A 26 8.04 -1.26 3.63
C ALA A 26 8.59 -2.65 3.97
N SER A 27 9.80 -2.71 4.54
CA SER A 27 10.45 -3.98 4.92
C SER A 27 9.69 -4.72 6.02
N LYS A 28 8.94 -4.01 6.86
CA LYS A 28 8.08 -4.59 7.89
C LYS A 28 6.67 -4.91 7.37
N LEU A 29 6.16 -4.13 6.40
CA LEU A 29 4.82 -4.33 5.84
C LEU A 29 4.76 -5.44 4.79
N ALA A 30 5.79 -5.56 3.94
CA ALA A 30 5.77 -6.52 2.84
C ALA A 30 5.56 -7.99 3.31
N PRO A 31 6.20 -8.46 4.41
CA PRO A 31 5.92 -9.78 4.95
C PRO A 31 4.47 -9.99 5.41
N LEU A 32 3.77 -8.95 5.87
CA LEU A 32 2.35 -9.04 6.27
C LEU A 32 1.43 -9.32 5.08
N GLN A 33 1.87 -8.99 3.86
CA GLN A 33 1.19 -9.29 2.61
C GLN A 33 1.72 -10.57 1.93
N GLY A 34 2.65 -11.30 2.57
CA GLY A 34 3.34 -12.43 1.93
C GLY A 34 4.16 -12.01 0.70
N SER A 35 4.61 -10.76 0.63
CA SER A 35 5.31 -10.18 -0.52
C SER A 35 6.76 -9.83 -0.18
N GLU A 36 7.63 -9.87 -1.18
CA GLU A 36 8.97 -9.30 -1.06
C GLU A 36 8.91 -7.75 -1.01
N THR A 37 9.93 -7.12 -0.40
CA THR A 37 9.94 -5.65 -0.22
C THR A 37 9.95 -4.88 -1.56
N ARG A 38 10.65 -5.40 -2.58
CA ARG A 38 10.77 -4.73 -3.90
C ARG A 38 9.43 -4.66 -4.66
N PRO A 39 8.69 -5.78 -4.88
CA PRO A 39 7.37 -5.72 -5.50
C PRO A 39 6.38 -4.92 -4.65
N PHE A 40 6.41 -5.05 -3.33
CA PHE A 40 5.57 -4.24 -2.43
C PHE A 40 5.76 -2.72 -2.64
N LYS A 41 7.02 -2.25 -2.69
CA LYS A 41 7.31 -0.84 -3.01
C LYS A 41 6.86 -0.43 -4.42
N ALA A 42 6.83 -1.35 -5.38
CA ALA A 42 6.33 -1.05 -6.72
C ALA A 42 4.83 -0.80 -6.72
N ASP A 43 4.08 -1.56 -5.93
CA ASP A 43 2.65 -1.38 -5.76
C ASP A 43 2.32 -0.09 -4.97
N ILE A 44 3.07 0.22 -3.91
CA ILE A 44 2.96 1.51 -3.23
C ILE A 44 3.15 2.68 -4.20
N ARG A 45 4.16 2.64 -5.06
CA ARG A 45 4.38 3.71 -6.07
C ARG A 45 3.19 3.87 -7.02
N LYS A 46 2.46 2.79 -7.35
CA LYS A 46 1.23 2.88 -8.15
C LYS A 46 0.13 3.60 -7.37
N LEU A 47 -0.03 3.31 -6.08
CA LEU A 47 -1.01 3.97 -5.21
C LEU A 47 -0.67 5.45 -4.97
N GLN A 48 0.61 5.79 -4.84
CA GLN A 48 1.06 7.17 -4.74
C GLN A 48 0.73 7.98 -6.00
N LYS A 49 0.92 7.38 -7.19
CA LYS A 49 0.52 8.01 -8.47
C LYS A 49 -0.99 8.26 -8.56
N LEU A 50 -1.80 7.49 -7.84
CA LEU A 50 -3.24 7.71 -7.71
C LEU A 50 -3.61 8.66 -6.55
N GLY A 51 -2.65 9.15 -5.79
CA GLY A 51 -2.90 10.00 -4.63
C GLY A 51 -3.56 9.25 -3.47
N LEU A 52 -3.43 7.92 -3.37
CA LEU A 52 -4.03 7.11 -2.30
C LEU A 52 -3.10 6.95 -1.08
N THR A 53 -1.80 7.01 -1.29
CA THR A 53 -0.79 6.92 -0.21
C THR A 53 0.23 8.03 -0.34
N VAL A 54 0.86 8.39 0.78
CA VAL A 54 2.02 9.28 0.83
C VAL A 54 3.21 8.52 1.43
N SER A 55 4.42 8.88 1.01
CA SER A 55 5.65 8.43 1.66
C SER A 55 6.27 9.57 2.46
N TYR A 56 6.65 9.26 3.69
CA TYR A 56 7.64 10.01 4.44
C TYR A 56 9.00 9.34 4.25
N GLU A 57 10.06 9.90 4.84
CA GLU A 57 11.45 9.48 4.60
C GLU A 57 11.68 7.96 4.75
N VAL A 58 10.92 7.29 5.62
CA VAL A 58 11.01 5.83 5.84
C VAL A 58 9.65 5.10 5.82
N GLU A 59 8.53 5.83 5.80
CA GLU A 59 7.22 5.32 6.22
C GLU A 59 6.08 5.68 5.26
N TYR A 60 4.91 5.05 5.43
CA TYR A 60 3.72 5.30 4.62
C TYR A 60 2.50 5.65 5.46
N ALA A 61 1.62 6.46 4.89
CA ALA A 61 0.29 6.73 5.42
C ALA A 61 -0.73 6.85 4.28
N LEU A 62 -2.01 6.67 4.61
CA LEU A 62 -3.12 6.92 3.68
C LEU A 62 -3.40 8.42 3.55
N THR A 63 -3.67 8.88 2.33
CA THR A 63 -4.28 10.20 2.10
C THR A 63 -5.76 10.19 2.48
N GLN A 64 -6.42 11.35 2.44
CA GLN A 64 -7.87 11.43 2.60
C GLN A 64 -8.62 10.55 1.56
N LEU A 65 -8.15 10.55 0.30
CA LEU A 65 -8.72 9.69 -0.74
C LEU A 65 -8.44 8.21 -0.47
N GLY A 66 -7.23 7.87 -0.03
CA GLY A 66 -6.87 6.50 0.35
C GLY A 66 -7.75 5.95 1.48
N LYS A 67 -8.04 6.77 2.50
CA LYS A 67 -8.97 6.41 3.58
C LYS A 67 -10.37 6.14 3.04
N ALA A 68 -10.88 7.00 2.17
CA ALA A 68 -12.20 6.83 1.57
C ALA A 68 -12.32 5.52 0.76
N CYS A 69 -11.26 5.12 0.05
CA CYS A 69 -11.23 3.86 -0.69
C CYS A 69 -11.05 2.62 0.20
N HIS A 70 -10.53 2.77 1.42
CA HIS A 70 -10.34 1.66 2.36
C HIS A 70 -11.63 1.26 3.11
N VAL A 71 -12.57 2.19 3.29
CA VAL A 71 -13.81 1.99 4.07
C VAL A 71 -14.95 1.30 3.27
N LEU A 72 -14.63 0.69 2.12
CA LEU A 72 -15.56 -0.12 1.30
C LEU A 72 -15.16 -1.59 1.31
#